data_AF-A0A7S3TVT9-F1
#
_entry.id   AF-A0A7S3TVT9-F1
#
_cell.length_a   1.000
_cell.length_b   1.000
_cell.length_c   1.000
_cell.angle_alpha   90.00
_cell.angle_beta   90.00
_cell.angle_gamma   90.00
#
_symmetry.space_group_name_H-M   'P 1'
#
loop_
_entity.id
_entity.type
_entity.pdbx_description
1 polymer ?
#
loop_
_entity_poly.entity_id
_entity_poly.type
_entity_poly.pdbx_seq_one_letter_code
_entity_poly.pdbx_strand_id
1 'polypeptide(L)'
;YVHELASTSLPKAYAFRGQKEYSAQQVAYQLGFGQKNDPRLAQGAQAARRFLLPVAECEFTLNSLLDDLSRDAWPAGGHDRRPLRCTGAALSVALGLCEATCAQSSVH
;
A
#
# COMPACT_ATOMS: atom_id res chain seq x y z
N TYR A 1 3.55 -3.72 -4.70
CA TYR A 1 3.74 -2.31 -4.32
C TYR A 1 2.46 -1.79 -3.69
N VAL A 2 2.56 -0.81 -2.79
CA VAL A 2 1.40 -0.06 -2.26
C VAL A 2 1.58 1.39 -2.65
N HIS A 3 0.66 1.95 -3.45
CA HIS A 3 0.78 3.28 -4.03
C HIS A 3 0.10 4.33 -3.12
N GLU A 4 0.75 5.48 -2.92
CA GLU A 4 0.10 6.65 -2.31
C GLU A 4 -0.74 7.37 -3.39
N LEU A 5 -2.00 7.64 -3.07
CA LEU A 5 -2.93 8.35 -3.96
C LEU A 5 -2.97 9.85 -3.70
N ALA A 6 -2.58 10.30 -2.49
CA ALA A 6 -2.60 11.71 -2.10
C ALA A 6 -1.45 12.55 -2.68
N SER A 7 -0.36 11.92 -3.15
CA SER A 7 0.81 12.63 -3.67
C SER A 7 0.60 12.97 -5.15
N THR A 8 0.43 14.26 -5.45
CA THR A 8 0.14 14.75 -6.81
C THR A 8 1.37 15.20 -7.58
N SER A 9 2.46 15.58 -6.90
CA SER A 9 3.68 16.09 -7.56
C SER A 9 4.69 15.00 -7.90
N LEU A 10 4.72 13.91 -7.13
CA LEU A 10 5.63 12.79 -7.34
C LEU A 10 4.94 11.47 -6.95
N PRO A 11 4.73 10.54 -7.89
CA PRO A 11 4.19 9.23 -7.59
C PRO A 11 5.07 8.51 -6.57
N LYS A 12 4.48 8.02 -5.49
CA LYS A 12 5.19 7.32 -4.42
C LYS A 12 4.57 5.96 -4.17
N ALA A 13 5.42 4.94 -4.04
CA ALA A 13 4.99 3.58 -3.76
C ALA A 13 5.94 2.88 -2.79
N TYR A 14 5.38 1.96 -2.01
CA TYR A 14 6.08 1.15 -1.02
C TYR A 14 6.24 -0.28 -1.54
N ALA A 15 7.47 -0.76 -1.60
CA ALA A 15 7.79 -2.12 -2.03
C ALA A 15 7.78 -3.08 -0.82
N PHE A 16 6.97 -4.13 -0.91
CA PHE A 16 6.95 -5.23 0.07
C PHE A 16 7.59 -6.46 -0.55
N ARG A 17 8.38 -7.20 0.23
CA ARG A 17 9.06 -8.41 -0.22
C ARG A 17 8.04 -9.53 -0.37
N GLY A 18 7.82 -9.99 -1.60
CA GLY A 18 6.78 -10.99 -1.90
C GLY A 18 6.97 -12.39 -1.29
N GLN A 19 8.15 -12.68 -0.71
CA GLN A 19 8.44 -13.94 -0.01
C GLN A 19 8.24 -13.84 1.51
N LYS A 20 7.93 -12.64 2.03
CA LYS A 20 7.71 -12.41 3.45
C LYS A 20 6.21 -12.23 3.70
N GLU A 21 5.73 -12.86 4.74
CA GLU A 21 4.41 -12.59 5.30
C GLU A 21 4.49 -11.41 6.27
N TYR A 22 3.50 -10.52 6.20
CA TYR A 22 3.48 -9.28 6.98
C TYR A 22 2.27 -9.27 7.90
N SER A 23 2.48 -9.02 9.19
CA SER A 23 1.38 -8.72 10.10
C SER A 23 0.86 -7.29 9.89
N ALA A 24 -0.39 -7.02 10.26
CA ALA A 24 -0.97 -5.68 10.15
C ALA A 24 -0.15 -4.61 10.87
N GLN A 25 0.44 -4.93 12.04
CA GLN A 25 1.35 -4.03 12.75
C GLN A 25 2.63 -3.72 11.95
N GLN A 26 3.18 -4.71 11.23
CA GLN A 26 4.36 -4.52 10.38
C GLN A 26 4.05 -3.73 9.11
N VAL A 27 2.85 -3.92 8.55
CA VAL A 27 2.34 -3.11 7.43
C VAL A 27 2.16 -1.68 7.90
N ALA A 28 1.49 -1.47 9.03
CA ALA A 28 1.27 -0.18 9.62
C ALA A 28 2.57 0.58 9.91
N TYR A 29 3.56 -0.10 10.48
CA TYR A 29 4.87 0.50 10.70
C TYR A 29 5.55 0.91 9.38
N GLN A 30 5.60 0.02 8.38
CA GLN A 30 6.26 0.31 7.11
C GLN A 30 5.59 1.40 6.29
N LEU A 31 4.26 1.50 6.37
CA LEU A 31 3.51 2.55 5.70
C LEU A 31 3.51 3.87 6.49
N GLY A 32 4.01 3.88 7.73
CA GLY A 32 4.07 5.06 8.57
C GLY A 32 2.76 5.38 9.32
N PHE A 33 1.92 4.38 9.59
CA PHE A 33 0.72 4.51 10.42
C PHE A 33 1.00 4.46 11.94
N GLY A 34 2.21 4.10 12.39
CA GLY A 34 2.53 4.25 13.81
C GLY A 34 3.87 3.69 14.30
N GLN A 35 4.41 4.37 15.31
CA GLN A 35 5.19 3.81 16.41
C GLN A 35 4.39 4.03 17.70
N LYS A 36 4.36 3.02 18.58
CA LYS A 36 3.50 2.93 19.77
C LYS A 36 3.71 4.02 20.85
N ASN A 37 4.62 4.97 20.67
CA ASN A 37 5.08 5.85 21.75
C ASN A 37 5.30 7.32 21.37
N ASP A 38 4.76 7.79 20.24
CA ASP A 38 4.81 9.22 19.90
C ASP A 38 3.48 9.91 20.23
N PRO A 39 3.43 10.78 21.27
CA PRO A 39 2.21 11.48 21.69
C PRO A 39 1.69 12.49 20.66
N ARG A 40 2.38 12.72 19.53
CA ARG A 40 1.93 13.62 18.46
C ARG A 40 0.97 12.96 17.47
N LEU A 41 0.79 11.63 17.53
CA LEU A 41 0.16 10.86 16.45
C LEU A 41 -1.21 10.27 16.83
N ALA A 42 -2.11 11.09 17.34
CA ALA A 42 -3.56 10.86 17.26
C ALA A 42 -4.11 10.96 15.81
N GLN A 43 -3.26 10.71 14.81
CA GLN A 43 -3.48 11.05 13.40
C GLN A 43 -3.43 9.83 12.47
N GLY A 44 -3.69 8.63 12.97
CA GLY A 44 -3.74 7.46 12.08
C GLY A 44 -4.79 7.60 10.95
N ALA A 45 -5.86 8.36 11.18
CA ALA A 45 -6.82 8.78 10.15
C ALA A 45 -6.20 9.69 9.07
N GLN A 46 -5.28 10.60 9.43
CA GLN A 46 -4.58 11.44 8.45
C GLN A 46 -3.56 10.64 7.65
N ALA A 47 -2.92 9.66 8.29
CA ALA A 47 -1.98 8.80 7.61
C ALA A 47 -2.70 7.87 6.61
N ALA A 48 -3.90 7.36 6.96
CA ALA A 48 -4.77 6.54 6.09
C ALA A 48 -5.15 7.25 4.78
N ARG A 49 -5.41 8.57 4.85
CA ARG A 49 -5.74 9.41 3.69
C ARG A 49 -4.67 9.45 2.60
N ARG A 50 -3.45 8.99 2.88
CA ARG A 50 -2.43 8.84 1.83
C ARG A 50 -2.70 7.71 0.87
N PHE A 51 -3.40 6.67 1.32
CA PHE A 51 -3.61 5.42 0.57
C PHE A 51 -5.08 5.20 0.21
N LEU A 52 -6.00 5.72 1.03
CA LEU A 52 -7.45 5.63 0.80
C LEU A 52 -8.04 7.04 0.75
N LEU A 53 -8.59 7.39 -0.41
CA LEU A 53 -9.24 8.67 -0.68
C LEU A 53 -10.58 8.43 -1.37
N PRO A 54 -11.54 9.37 -1.25
CA PRO A 54 -12.69 9.39 -2.15
C PRO A 54 -12.21 9.43 -3.61
N VAL A 55 -12.86 8.68 -4.50
CA VAL A 55 -12.48 8.61 -5.92
C VAL A 55 -12.40 10.00 -6.57
N ALA A 56 -13.32 10.90 -6.21
CA ALA A 56 -13.34 12.27 -6.72
C ALA A 56 -12.07 13.08 -6.37
N GLU A 57 -11.34 12.72 -5.31
CA GLU A 57 -10.12 13.41 -4.89
C GLU A 57 -8.85 12.83 -5.54
N CYS A 58 -8.90 11.60 -6.07
CA CYS A 58 -7.73 10.92 -6.62
C CYS A 58 -7.87 10.45 -8.08
N GLU A 59 -8.96 10.81 -8.76
CA GLU A 59 -9.30 10.37 -10.13
C GLU A 59 -8.13 10.53 -11.11
N PHE A 60 -7.53 11.72 -11.16
CA PHE A 60 -6.41 12.00 -12.08
C PHE A 60 -5.18 11.14 -11.77
N THR A 61 -4.78 11.07 -10.50
CA THR A 61 -3.64 10.26 -10.04
C THR A 61 -3.88 8.78 -10.32
N LEU A 62 -5.10 8.30 -10.06
CA LEU A 62 -5.49 6.92 -10.28
C LEU A 62 -5.43 6.55 -11.76
N ASN A 63 -6.00 7.36 -12.65
CA ASN A 63 -5.96 7.11 -14.09
C ASN A 63 -4.52 7.13 -14.62
N SER A 64 -3.71 8.10 -14.22
CA SER A 64 -2.30 8.17 -14.59
C SER A 64 -1.53 6.90 -14.18
N LEU A 65 -1.75 6.42 -12.95
CA LEU A 65 -1.15 5.18 -12.46
C LEU A 65 -1.58 3.96 -13.26
N LEU A 66 -2.86 3.90 -13.67
CA LEU A 66 -3.40 2.78 -14.45
C LEU A 66 -2.87 2.78 -15.89
N ASP A 67 -2.75 3.95 -16.50
CA ASP A 67 -2.20 4.12 -17.86
C ASP A 67 -0.72 3.72 -17.91
N ASP A 68 0.04 4.01 -16.85
CA ASP A 68 1.47 3.68 -16.74
C ASP A 68 1.75 2.21 -16.35
N LEU A 69 0.72 1.38 -16.08
CA LEU A 69 0.93 -0.01 -15.67
C LEU A 69 1.53 -0.85 -16.79
N SER A 70 2.79 -1.26 -16.60
CA SER A 70 3.47 -2.22 -17.47
C SER A 70 3.47 -3.63 -16.89
N ARG A 71 3.78 -4.62 -17.75
CA ARG A 71 4.13 -5.97 -17.27
C ARG A 71 5.35 -5.90 -16.35
N ASP A 72 5.44 -6.84 -15.41
CA ASP A 72 6.60 -7.00 -14.54
C ASP A 72 7.87 -7.14 -15.40
N ALA A 73 8.84 -6.25 -15.15
CA ALA A 73 10.10 -6.19 -15.88
C ALA A 73 11.06 -7.32 -15.48
N TRP A 74 10.80 -8.04 -14.37
CA TRP A 74 11.72 -9.07 -13.91
C TRP A 74 11.64 -10.34 -14.77
N PRO A 75 12.76 -10.77 -15.39
CA PRO A 75 12.73 -11.94 -16.26
C PRO A 75 12.41 -13.21 -15.46
N ALA A 76 11.41 -13.98 -15.92
CA ALA A 76 11.28 -15.37 -15.54
C ALA A 76 12.51 -16.09 -16.12
N GLY A 77 13.46 -16.50 -15.28
CA GLY A 77 14.82 -16.89 -15.71
C GLY A 77 14.91 -18.13 -16.61
N GLY A 78 14.44 -18.04 -17.86
CA GLY A 78 14.36 -19.08 -18.89
C GLY A 78 12.94 -19.28 -19.46
N HIS A 79 12.85 -19.87 -20.65
CA HIS A 79 11.60 -20.14 -21.38
C HIS A 79 10.63 -21.05 -20.59
N ASP A 80 11.15 -22.00 -19.81
CA ASP A 80 10.34 -23.01 -19.10
C ASP A 80 9.96 -22.62 -17.67
N ARG A 81 10.21 -21.37 -17.26
CA ARG A 81 9.90 -20.92 -15.89
C ARG A 81 8.67 -20.02 -15.88
N ARG A 82 7.77 -20.31 -14.95
CA ARG A 82 6.64 -19.42 -14.67
C ARG A 82 7.15 -18.15 -13.97
N PRO A 83 6.56 -16.98 -14.25
CA PRO A 83 6.86 -15.76 -13.50
C PRO A 83 6.63 -15.95 -11.99
N LEU A 84 7.48 -15.33 -11.18
CA LEU A 84 7.30 -15.28 -9.74
C LEU A 84 6.01 -14.50 -9.42
N ARG A 85 5.18 -15.04 -8.53
CA ARG A 85 3.96 -14.38 -8.08
C ARG A 85 3.90 -14.41 -6.56
N CYS A 86 3.50 -13.30 -5.96
CA CYS A 86 3.42 -13.13 -4.51
C CYS A 86 2.00 -12.78 -4.06
N THR A 87 0.97 -13.38 -4.68
CA THR A 87 -0.45 -13.08 -4.40
C THR A 87 -0.81 -13.19 -2.92
N GLY A 88 -0.27 -14.19 -2.21
CA GLY A 88 -0.51 -14.34 -0.77
C GLY A 88 0.03 -13.16 0.05
N ALA A 89 1.27 -12.73 -0.22
CA ALA A 89 1.85 -11.56 0.43
C ALA A 89 1.12 -10.26 0.04
N ALA A 90 0.66 -10.15 -1.21
CA ALA A 90 -0.13 -9.01 -1.67
C ALA A 90 -1.46 -8.91 -0.90
N LEU A 91 -2.17 -10.03 -0.72
CA LEU A 91 -3.40 -10.08 0.07
C LEU A 91 -3.15 -9.78 1.55
N SER A 92 -2.11 -10.36 2.14
CA SER A 92 -1.71 -10.09 3.54
C SER A 92 -1.42 -8.60 3.77
N VAL A 93 -0.71 -7.93 2.85
CA VAL A 93 -0.45 -6.50 2.93
C VAL A 93 -1.73 -5.67 2.74
N ALA A 94 -2.60 -6.05 1.81
CA ALA A 94 -3.87 -5.37 1.59
C ALA A 94 -4.79 -5.45 2.82
N LEU A 95 -4.90 -6.62 3.44
CA LEU A 95 -5.64 -6.81 4.69
C LEU A 95 -5.04 -5.98 5.82
N GLY A 96 -3.72 -6.02 5.99
CA GLY A 96 -3.04 -5.22 7.01
C GLY A 96 -3.20 -3.71 6.83
N LEU A 97 -3.29 -3.24 5.58
CA LEU A 97 -3.64 -1.86 5.25
C LEU A 97 -5.08 -1.54 5.68
N CYS A 98 -6.05 -2.36 5.26
CA CYS A 98 -7.46 -2.18 5.64
C CYS A 98 -7.68 -2.21 7.15
N GLU A 99 -7.03 -3.11 7.88
CA GLU A 99 -7.11 -3.15 9.35
C GLU A 99 -6.55 -1.87 9.97
N ALA A 100 -5.42 -1.39 9.47
CA ALA A 100 -4.81 -0.16 9.98
C ALA A 100 -5.67 1.08 9.71
N THR A 101 -6.43 1.12 8.61
CA THR A 101 -7.23 2.28 8.24
C THR A 101 -8.68 2.22 8.73
N CYS A 102 -9.31 1.05 8.69
CA CYS A 102 -10.73 0.87 8.97
C CYS A 102 -11.02 0.61 10.45
N ALA A 103 -10.10 0.00 11.21
CA ALA A 103 -10.27 -0.15 12.65
C ALA A 103 -10.26 1.20 13.38
N GLN A 104 -9.68 2.24 12.75
CA GLN A 104 -9.60 3.59 13.29
C GLN A 104 -10.81 4.46 12.95
N SER A 105 -11.59 4.11 11.92
CA SER A 105 -12.81 4.82 11.53
C SER A 105 -14.05 4.42 12.33
N SER A 106 -13.99 3.38 13.17
CA SER A 106 -15.11 2.92 14.02
C SER A 106 -15.34 3.78 15.27
N VAL A 107 -14.58 4.87 15.46
CA VAL A 107 -14.76 5.80 16.57
C VAL A 107 -15.41 7.08 16.06
N HIS A 108 -16.59 6.97 15.43
CA HIS A 108 -17.55 8.06 15.25
C HIS A 108 -18.93 7.52 14.91
#